data_AF-A0A7X6Q7I9-F1
#
_entry.id   AF-A0A7X6Q7I9-F1
#
_cell.length_a   1.000
_cell.length_b   1.000
_cell.length_c   1.000
_cell.angle_alpha   90.00
_cell.angle_beta   90.00
_cell.angle_gamma   90.00
#
_symmetry.space_group_name_H-M   'P 1'
#
loop_
_entity.id
_entity.type
_entity.pdbx_description
1 polymer ?
#
loop_
_entity_poly.entity_id
_entity_poly.type
_entity_poly.pdbx_seq_one_letter_code
_entity_poly.pdbx_strand_id
1 'polypeptide(L)'
;NFFIQPSIEETVDVREVVKFGLSIGGIPAYAYLGDITESVTGDKKAEEFEDAYLDELVAFLAEIGFPAITYMPPRNTKAQMERLQQLCQKHNLMEISGVDINSSRQSFNCPELLEPEALHLVDSAWALVAHEKLVNHNPDWGLFSPASPVANLPLKGRIELYSNLGRKMDPFNPKTVVELAQKAFG
;
A
#
# COMPACT_ATOMS: atom_id res chain seq x y z
N ASN A 1 10.05 30.17 -22.57
CA ASN A 1 9.29 29.56 -21.47
C ASN A 1 9.87 30.02 -20.16
N PHE A 2 9.03 30.61 -19.31
CA PHE A 2 9.40 30.91 -17.92
C PHE A 2 8.98 29.72 -17.07
N PHE A 3 9.92 29.14 -16.34
CA PHE A 3 9.62 28.19 -15.27
C PHE A 3 9.21 29.01 -14.04
N ILE A 4 7.99 28.78 -13.56
CA ILE A 4 7.49 29.38 -12.33
C ILE A 4 7.69 28.33 -11.23
N GLN A 5 8.39 28.71 -10.16
CA GLN A 5 8.60 27.83 -9.04
C GLN A 5 7.23 27.54 -8.40
N PRO A 6 6.84 26.26 -8.25
CA PRO A 6 5.59 25.93 -7.57
C PRO A 6 5.62 26.41 -6.12
N SER A 7 4.50 26.94 -5.63
CA SER A 7 4.32 27.32 -4.23
C SER A 7 3.55 26.25 -3.47
N ILE A 8 3.57 26.32 -2.14
CA ILE A 8 2.77 25.44 -1.27
C ILE A 8 1.26 25.62 -1.46
N GLU A 9 0.81 26.67 -2.15
CA GLU A 9 -0.60 26.89 -2.44
C GLU A 9 -1.10 26.09 -3.65
N GLU A 10 -0.20 25.46 -4.42
CA GLU A 10 -0.56 24.72 -5.63
C GLU A 10 -1.02 23.28 -5.35
N THR A 11 -0.75 22.74 -4.17
CA THR A 11 -1.16 21.39 -3.75
C THR A 11 -1.71 21.37 -2.32
N VAL A 12 -2.54 20.37 -2.01
CA VAL A 12 -3.09 20.19 -0.66
C VAL A 12 -1.99 19.68 0.26
N ASP A 13 -1.95 20.15 1.52
CA ASP A 13 -1.05 19.59 2.52
C ASP A 13 -1.32 18.08 2.67
N VAL A 14 -0.25 17.29 2.55
CA VAL A 14 -0.33 15.83 2.59
C VAL A 14 -1.00 15.32 3.87
N ARG A 15 -0.88 16.01 5.01
CA ARG A 15 -1.52 15.64 6.28
C ARG A 15 -3.04 15.69 6.17
N GLU A 16 -3.56 16.70 5.48
CA GLU A 16 -5.01 16.82 5.23
C GLU A 16 -5.48 15.75 4.25
N VAL A 17 -4.66 15.40 3.25
CA VAL A 17 -4.97 14.29 2.33
C VAL A 17 -5.03 12.95 3.09
N VAL A 18 -4.05 12.66 3.95
CA VAL A 18 -4.03 11.44 4.77
C VAL A 18 -5.24 11.39 5.69
N LYS A 19 -5.48 12.47 6.44
CA LYS A 19 -6.63 12.59 7.35
C LYS A 19 -7.95 12.39 6.61
N PHE A 20 -8.12 13.01 5.45
CA PHE A 20 -9.31 12.87 4.64
C PHE A 20 -9.50 11.43 4.17
N GLY A 21 -8.45 10.81 3.60
CA GLY A 21 -8.52 9.43 3.13
C GLY A 21 -8.90 8.45 4.24
N LEU A 22 -8.32 8.58 5.43
CA LEU A 22 -8.70 7.78 6.59
C LEU A 22 -10.15 8.04 7.03
N SER A 23 -10.62 9.29 6.99
CA SER A 23 -11.98 9.65 7.42
C SER A 23 -13.10 9.03 6.56
N ILE A 24 -12.79 8.71 5.29
CA ILE A 24 -13.72 8.04 4.37
C ILE A 24 -13.49 6.53 4.30
N GLY A 25 -12.67 5.98 5.21
CA GLY A 25 -12.31 4.57 5.26
C GLY A 25 -11.40 4.12 4.11
N GLY A 26 -10.66 5.04 3.50
CA GLY A 26 -9.58 4.73 2.57
C GLY A 26 -8.26 4.43 3.28
N ILE A 27 -7.30 3.91 2.52
CA ILE A 27 -5.93 3.63 2.97
C ILE A 27 -4.99 4.49 2.10
N PRO A 28 -4.68 5.73 2.52
CA PRO A 28 -3.65 6.53 1.87
C PRO A 28 -2.33 5.76 1.82
N ALA A 29 -1.70 5.70 0.65
CA ALA A 29 -0.41 5.03 0.50
C ALA A 29 0.57 5.98 -0.20
N TYR A 30 1.78 6.09 0.34
CA TYR A 30 2.86 6.77 -0.38
C TYR A 30 3.35 5.85 -1.50
N ALA A 31 3.51 6.39 -2.71
CA ALA A 31 3.97 5.62 -3.87
C ALA A 31 5.49 5.72 -3.99
N TYR A 32 6.19 4.73 -3.44
CA TYR A 32 7.64 4.62 -3.54
C TYR A 32 8.05 4.22 -4.95
N LEU A 33 8.96 5.01 -5.55
CA LEU A 33 9.48 4.76 -6.90
C LEU A 33 10.81 4.01 -6.88
N GLY A 34 11.74 4.42 -6.01
CA GLY A 34 13.11 3.91 -5.94
C GLY A 34 13.99 4.39 -7.10
N ASP A 35 15.29 4.52 -6.83
CA ASP A 35 16.29 4.98 -7.80
C ASP A 35 16.39 4.01 -8.99
N ILE A 36 16.62 4.58 -10.18
CA ILE A 36 16.86 3.81 -11.41
C ILE A 36 18.35 3.87 -11.70
N THR A 37 19.06 2.74 -11.55
CA THR A 37 20.52 2.65 -11.77
C THR A 37 20.89 2.11 -13.15
N GLU A 38 20.10 1.19 -13.72
CA GLU A 38 20.36 0.62 -15.06
C GLU A 38 19.11 0.54 -15.93
N SER A 39 19.18 1.17 -17.11
CA SER A 39 18.23 0.95 -18.19
C SER A 39 18.50 -0.39 -18.86
N VAL A 40 17.65 -1.38 -18.61
CA VAL A 40 17.71 -2.70 -19.27
C VAL A 40 17.63 -2.58 -20.82
N THR A 41 17.17 -1.45 -21.36
CA THR A 41 17.13 -1.16 -22.80
C THR A 41 18.14 -0.12 -23.28
N GLY A 42 19.01 0.41 -22.41
CA GLY A 42 19.96 1.48 -22.74
C GLY A 42 19.37 2.89 -22.97
N ASP A 43 18.03 3.04 -22.96
CA ASP A 43 17.35 4.32 -23.26
C ASP A 43 16.92 5.16 -22.04
N LYS A 44 16.89 4.61 -20.82
CA LYS A 44 16.52 5.35 -19.60
C LYS A 44 17.76 5.90 -18.89
N LYS A 45 17.76 7.20 -18.61
CA LYS A 45 18.81 7.82 -17.80
C LYS A 45 18.69 7.34 -16.36
N ALA A 46 19.83 7.21 -15.68
CA ALA A 46 19.83 7.05 -14.24
C ALA A 46 19.07 8.23 -13.60
N GLU A 47 18.21 7.92 -12.64
CA GLU A 47 17.33 8.90 -12.00
C GLU A 47 17.30 8.61 -10.50
N GLU A 48 17.65 9.63 -9.72
CA GLU A 48 17.60 9.61 -8.27
C GLU A 48 16.20 10.01 -7.80
N PHE A 49 15.64 9.22 -6.89
CA PHE A 49 14.35 9.43 -6.26
C PHE A 49 14.53 9.44 -4.74
N GLU A 50 13.99 8.44 -4.03
CA GLU A 50 13.90 8.47 -2.57
C GLU A 50 15.05 7.76 -1.85
N ASP A 51 15.87 6.94 -2.53
CA ASP A 51 16.78 6.01 -1.84
C ASP A 51 17.82 6.71 -0.96
N ALA A 52 18.28 7.90 -1.34
CA ALA A 52 19.26 8.67 -0.58
C ALA A 52 18.74 9.14 0.80
N TYR A 53 17.43 9.29 0.97
CA TYR A 53 16.79 9.79 2.20
C TYR A 53 15.64 8.89 2.69
N LEU A 54 15.59 7.64 2.22
CA LEU A 54 14.47 6.72 2.45
C LEU A 54 14.15 6.51 3.94
N ASP A 55 15.17 6.41 4.79
CA ASP A 55 15.00 6.24 6.23
C ASP A 55 14.26 7.44 6.88
N GLU A 56 14.64 8.67 6.50
CA GLU A 56 13.98 9.89 6.98
C GLU A 56 12.57 10.02 6.42
N LEU A 57 12.39 9.70 5.13
CA LEU A 57 11.10 9.71 4.46
C LEU A 57 10.12 8.76 5.13
N VAL A 58 10.47 7.48 5.31
CA VAL A 58 9.55 6.48 5.88
C VAL A 58 9.18 6.82 7.32
N ALA A 59 10.14 7.31 8.12
CA ALA A 59 9.87 7.78 9.46
C ALA A 59 8.88 8.95 9.47
N PHE A 60 9.08 9.93 8.59
CA PHE A 60 8.19 11.08 8.44
C PHE A 60 6.79 10.67 7.97
N LEU A 61 6.67 9.78 6.98
CA LEU A 61 5.39 9.28 6.47
C LEU A 61 4.56 8.61 7.59
N ALA A 62 5.21 7.80 8.43
CA ALA A 62 4.57 7.19 9.58
C ALA A 62 4.14 8.23 10.62
N GLU A 63 4.97 9.24 10.89
CA GLU A 63 4.66 10.34 11.82
C GLU A 63 3.41 11.12 11.38
N ILE A 64 3.29 11.44 10.09
CA ILE A 64 2.14 12.18 9.55
C ILE A 64 0.90 11.30 9.31
N GLY A 65 0.97 10.01 9.65
CA GLY A 65 -0.18 9.11 9.73
C GLY A 65 -0.47 8.29 8.47
N PHE A 66 0.46 8.17 7.53
CA PHE A 66 0.27 7.20 6.44
C PHE A 66 0.10 5.79 7.00
N PRO A 67 -0.94 5.04 6.61
CA PRO A 67 -1.08 3.64 6.99
C PRO A 67 -0.26 2.67 6.13
N ALA A 68 0.16 3.09 4.94
CA ALA A 68 0.74 2.19 3.95
C ALA A 68 1.78 2.86 3.03
N ILE A 69 2.63 2.03 2.44
CA ILE A 69 3.47 2.36 1.29
C ILE A 69 3.14 1.38 0.17
N THR A 70 2.98 1.90 -1.05
CA THR A 70 2.86 1.11 -2.26
C THR A 70 4.15 1.17 -3.08
N TYR A 71 4.54 0.05 -3.66
CA TYR A 71 5.72 -0.04 -4.52
C TYR A 71 5.51 -1.03 -5.66
N MET A 72 6.49 -1.11 -6.57
CA MET A 72 6.39 -1.80 -7.84
C MET A 72 7.50 -2.86 -7.93
N PRO A 73 7.23 -4.13 -7.58
CA PRO A 73 8.20 -5.21 -7.73
C PRO A 73 8.95 -5.25 -9.07
N PRO A 74 8.33 -4.99 -10.25
CA PRO A 74 9.08 -5.00 -11.52
C PRO A 74 9.96 -3.75 -11.75
N ARG A 75 9.81 -2.70 -10.93
CA ARG A 75 10.62 -1.47 -10.99
C ARG A 75 11.75 -1.49 -9.96
N ASN A 76 11.57 -2.17 -8.84
CA ASN A 76 12.47 -2.12 -7.70
C ASN A 76 13.39 -3.35 -7.67
N THR A 77 14.68 -3.10 -7.45
CA THR A 77 15.65 -4.19 -7.21
C THR A 77 15.32 -4.94 -5.92
N LYS A 78 15.80 -6.19 -5.80
CA LYS A 78 15.63 -6.98 -4.56
C LYS A 78 16.16 -6.24 -3.32
N ALA A 79 17.30 -5.55 -3.45
CA ALA A 79 17.89 -4.78 -2.36
C ALA A 79 17.04 -3.56 -1.96
N GLN A 80 16.47 -2.83 -2.94
CA GLN A 80 15.54 -1.73 -2.67
C GLN A 80 14.28 -2.24 -1.95
N MET A 81 13.70 -3.34 -2.44
CA MET A 81 12.54 -3.95 -1.78
C MET A 81 12.89 -4.38 -0.36
N GLU A 82 13.95 -5.14 -0.14
CA GLU A 82 14.36 -5.59 1.20
C GLU A 82 14.53 -4.43 2.19
N ARG A 83 15.21 -3.35 1.77
CA ARG A 83 15.39 -2.14 2.60
C ARG A 83 14.04 -1.48 2.92
N LEU A 84 13.18 -1.30 1.92
CA LEU A 84 11.86 -0.70 2.11
C LEU A 84 10.99 -1.54 3.06
N GLN A 85 10.96 -2.86 2.87
CA GLN A 85 10.19 -3.79 3.69
C GLN A 85 10.63 -3.74 5.16
N GLN A 86 11.94 -3.69 5.42
CA GLN A 86 12.46 -3.53 6.79
C GLN A 86 12.01 -2.21 7.43
N LEU A 87 11.99 -1.11 6.66
CA LEU A 87 11.50 0.17 7.12
C LEU A 87 9.98 0.16 7.38
N CYS A 88 9.19 -0.44 6.49
CA CYS A 88 7.74 -0.60 6.67
C CYS A 88 7.43 -1.39 7.95
N GLN A 89 8.14 -2.49 8.19
CA GLN A 89 7.98 -3.30 9.41
C GLN A 89 8.35 -2.51 10.67
N LYS A 90 9.48 -1.79 10.64
CA LYS A 90 9.94 -0.94 11.75
C LYS A 90 8.95 0.16 12.10
N HIS A 91 8.31 0.76 11.09
CA HIS A 91 7.38 1.88 11.25
C HIS A 91 5.90 1.47 11.24
N ASN A 92 5.61 0.16 11.25
CA ASN A 92 4.25 -0.40 11.26
C ASN A 92 3.38 0.13 10.10
N LEU A 93 3.94 0.10 8.89
CA LEU A 93 3.27 0.49 7.65
C LEU A 93 2.87 -0.77 6.86
N MET A 94 1.66 -0.76 6.30
CA MET A 94 1.22 -1.81 5.39
C MET A 94 1.92 -1.68 4.05
N GLU A 95 2.29 -2.82 3.48
CA GLU A 95 2.98 -2.89 2.21
C GLU A 95 2.00 -3.30 1.11
N ILE A 96 1.94 -2.54 0.02
CA ILE A 96 1.02 -2.76 -1.09
C ILE A 96 1.83 -2.85 -2.39
N SER A 97 1.45 -3.79 -3.27
CA SER A 97 1.95 -3.81 -4.64
C SER A 97 0.98 -3.09 -5.57
N GLY A 98 1.49 -2.20 -6.40
CA GLY A 98 0.71 -1.55 -7.45
C GLY A 98 1.57 -1.15 -8.63
N VAL A 99 1.44 -1.83 -9.77
CA VAL A 99 2.17 -1.51 -11.00
C VAL A 99 1.47 -0.37 -11.74
N ASP A 100 2.21 0.71 -12.04
CA ASP A 100 1.70 1.84 -12.82
C ASP A 100 1.65 1.49 -14.32
N ILE A 101 0.47 1.04 -14.76
CA ILE A 101 0.16 0.72 -16.15
C ILE A 101 -0.40 1.98 -16.82
N ASN A 102 0.40 2.59 -17.68
CA ASN A 102 0.10 3.79 -18.46
C ASN A 102 0.03 3.54 -19.99
N SER A 103 0.20 2.29 -20.43
CA SER A 103 0.18 1.91 -21.85
C SER A 103 -0.44 0.52 -22.06
N SER A 104 -1.24 0.39 -23.12
CA SER A 104 -1.85 -0.89 -23.52
C SER A 104 -0.85 -1.98 -23.93
N ARG A 105 0.42 -1.61 -24.13
CA ARG A 105 1.51 -2.54 -24.46
C ARG A 105 2.27 -3.03 -23.23
N GLN A 106 2.06 -2.44 -22.06
CA GLN A 106 2.70 -2.92 -20.83
C GLN A 106 2.11 -4.27 -20.42
N SER A 107 2.99 -5.15 -19.93
CA SER A 107 2.60 -6.47 -19.45
C SER A 107 1.80 -6.35 -18.15
N PHE A 108 0.69 -7.08 -18.06
CA PHE A 108 -0.03 -7.30 -16.80
C PHE A 108 0.58 -8.44 -15.97
N ASN A 109 1.46 -9.25 -16.55
CA ASN A 109 2.18 -10.28 -15.80
C ASN A 109 3.28 -9.62 -14.96
N CYS A 110 3.34 -10.01 -13.68
CA CYS A 110 4.36 -9.59 -12.74
C CYS A 110 4.94 -10.86 -12.07
N PRO A 111 5.90 -11.55 -12.72
CA PRO A 111 6.53 -12.74 -12.14
C PRO A 111 7.23 -12.44 -10.81
N GLU A 112 7.64 -11.19 -10.57
CA GLU A 112 8.27 -10.74 -9.33
C GLU A 112 7.35 -10.93 -8.11
N LEU A 113 6.02 -10.92 -8.29
CA LEU A 113 5.06 -11.23 -7.21
C LEU A 113 5.02 -12.71 -6.82
N LEU A 114 5.66 -13.59 -7.60
CA LEU A 114 5.80 -15.01 -7.27
C LEU A 114 7.06 -15.28 -6.44
N GLU A 115 7.96 -14.29 -6.32
CA GLU A 115 9.18 -14.42 -5.53
C GLU A 115 8.84 -14.47 -4.03
N PRO A 116 9.56 -15.27 -3.22
CA PRO A 116 9.29 -15.42 -1.78
C PRO A 116 9.21 -14.10 -1.03
N GLU A 117 10.02 -13.11 -1.41
CA GLU A 117 10.12 -11.79 -0.80
C GLU A 117 8.95 -10.86 -1.14
N ALA A 118 8.05 -11.27 -2.04
CA ALA A 118 6.89 -10.49 -2.47
C ALA A 118 5.55 -11.19 -2.20
N LEU A 119 5.55 -12.43 -1.70
CA LEU A 119 4.32 -13.20 -1.48
C LEU A 119 3.35 -12.54 -0.49
N HIS A 120 3.86 -11.82 0.51
CA HIS A 120 3.01 -11.09 1.47
C HIS A 120 2.20 -9.97 0.80
N LEU A 121 2.65 -9.44 -0.35
CA LEU A 121 1.91 -8.43 -1.11
C LEU A 121 0.62 -9.00 -1.69
N VAL A 122 0.57 -10.32 -1.95
CA VAL A 122 -0.67 -11.02 -2.32
C VAL A 122 -1.65 -11.04 -1.15
N ASP A 123 -1.16 -11.23 0.07
CA ASP A 123 -2.01 -11.15 1.27
C ASP A 123 -2.51 -9.73 1.51
N SER A 124 -1.65 -8.73 1.35
CA SER A 124 -2.06 -7.33 1.38
C SER A 124 -3.16 -7.03 0.35
N ALA A 125 -3.04 -7.54 -0.87
CA ALA A 125 -4.07 -7.37 -1.91
C ALA A 125 -5.42 -7.98 -1.50
N TRP A 126 -5.43 -9.20 -0.96
CA TRP A 126 -6.67 -9.81 -0.44
C TRP A 126 -7.22 -9.06 0.77
N ALA A 127 -6.36 -8.54 1.63
CA ALA A 127 -6.76 -7.72 2.76
C ALA A 127 -7.43 -6.41 2.32
N LEU A 128 -6.93 -5.76 1.26
CA LEU A 128 -7.56 -4.58 0.65
C LEU A 128 -8.95 -4.91 0.10
N VAL A 129 -9.11 -6.04 -0.60
CA VAL A 129 -10.42 -6.48 -1.12
C VAL A 129 -11.43 -6.66 0.01
N ALA A 130 -11.05 -7.35 1.09
CA ALA A 130 -11.91 -7.51 2.25
C ALA A 130 -12.23 -6.17 2.91
N HIS A 131 -11.20 -5.34 3.13
CA HIS A 131 -11.33 -4.02 3.73
C HIS A 131 -12.37 -3.17 3.00
N GLU A 132 -12.29 -3.07 1.68
CA GLU A 132 -13.21 -2.27 0.85
C GLU A 132 -14.66 -2.70 1.06
N LYS A 133 -14.93 -4.01 1.12
CA LYS A 133 -16.30 -4.51 1.32
C LYS A 133 -16.79 -4.33 2.75
N LEU A 134 -15.91 -4.49 3.74
CA LEU A 134 -16.27 -4.37 5.16
C LEU A 134 -16.52 -2.93 5.56
N VAL A 135 -15.69 -1.97 5.12
CA VAL A 135 -15.90 -0.53 5.37
C VAL A 135 -17.23 -0.04 4.79
N ASN A 136 -17.59 -0.52 3.59
CA ASN A 136 -18.89 -0.21 2.97
C ASN A 136 -20.09 -0.76 3.76
N HIS A 137 -19.90 -1.81 4.57
CA HIS A 137 -20.94 -2.35 5.43
C HIS A 137 -20.98 -1.66 6.79
N ASN A 138 -19.82 -1.52 7.43
CA ASN A 138 -19.63 -0.83 8.70
C ASN A 138 -18.25 -0.13 8.69
N PRO A 139 -18.20 1.22 8.70
CA PRO A 139 -16.95 1.97 8.72
C PRO A 139 -16.01 1.59 9.87
N ASP A 140 -16.57 1.18 11.01
CA ASP A 140 -15.77 0.76 12.17
C ASP A 140 -14.96 -0.50 11.87
N TRP A 141 -15.35 -1.31 10.88
CA TRP A 141 -14.66 -2.52 10.47
C TRP A 141 -13.54 -2.26 9.46
N GLY A 142 -13.07 -1.03 9.31
CA GLY A 142 -11.84 -0.74 8.57
C GLY A 142 -10.62 -1.35 9.25
N LEU A 143 -9.66 -1.85 8.44
CA LEU A 143 -8.38 -2.42 8.91
C LEU A 143 -7.59 -1.45 9.80
N PHE A 144 -7.69 -0.15 9.53
CA PHE A 144 -7.06 0.93 10.29
C PHE A 144 -8.04 1.73 11.15
N SER A 145 -9.29 1.30 11.26
CA SER A 145 -10.25 1.97 12.14
C SER A 145 -9.85 1.74 13.61
N PRO A 146 -9.79 2.79 14.45
CA PRO A 146 -9.56 2.64 15.87
C PRO A 146 -10.73 1.97 16.60
N ALA A 147 -11.93 1.99 16.00
CA ALA A 147 -13.12 1.31 16.52
C ALA A 147 -13.22 -0.16 16.05
N SER A 148 -12.25 -0.64 15.27
CA SER A 148 -12.26 -2.01 14.75
C SER A 148 -12.25 -3.04 15.88
N PRO A 149 -13.07 -4.10 15.80
CA PRO A 149 -13.03 -5.21 16.75
C PRO A 149 -11.64 -5.85 16.87
N VAL A 150 -10.81 -5.68 15.85
CA VAL A 150 -9.44 -6.21 15.78
C VAL A 150 -8.36 -5.13 15.89
N ALA A 151 -8.70 -3.91 16.33
CA ALA A 151 -7.74 -2.81 16.47
C ALA A 151 -6.55 -3.14 17.40
N ASN A 152 -6.76 -4.02 18.37
CA ASN A 152 -5.73 -4.47 19.31
C ASN A 152 -4.77 -5.51 18.72
N LEU A 153 -5.05 -6.05 17.52
CA LEU A 153 -4.12 -6.96 16.85
C LEU A 153 -2.94 -6.19 16.25
N PRO A 154 -1.72 -6.75 16.29
CA PRO A 154 -0.60 -6.23 15.50
C PRO A 154 -1.00 -6.08 14.02
N LEU A 155 -0.44 -5.09 13.31
CA LEU A 155 -0.81 -4.81 11.91
C LEU A 155 -0.74 -6.06 11.04
N LYS A 156 0.33 -6.86 11.19
CA LYS A 156 0.47 -8.14 10.49
C LYS A 156 -0.72 -9.07 10.74
N GLY A 157 -1.16 -9.22 11.98
CA GLY A 157 -2.33 -10.05 12.32
C GLY A 157 -3.64 -9.51 11.76
N ARG A 158 -3.78 -8.18 11.66
CA ARG A 158 -4.92 -7.56 10.97
C ARG A 158 -4.90 -7.87 9.47
N ILE A 159 -3.76 -7.72 8.80
CA ILE A 159 -3.60 -8.05 7.37
C ILE A 159 -3.90 -9.53 7.12
N GLU A 160 -3.35 -10.43 7.95
CA GLU A 160 -3.61 -11.87 7.85
C GLU A 160 -5.10 -12.21 7.99
N LEU A 161 -5.79 -11.60 8.96
CA LEU A 161 -7.23 -11.80 9.15
C LEU A 161 -8.02 -11.33 7.92
N TYR A 162 -7.75 -10.12 7.43
CA TYR A 162 -8.46 -9.56 6.29
C TYR A 162 -8.13 -10.32 4.98
N SER A 163 -6.88 -10.74 4.79
CA SER A 163 -6.47 -11.61 3.68
C SER A 163 -7.29 -12.90 3.68
N ASN A 164 -7.39 -13.56 4.83
CA ASN A 164 -8.17 -14.79 4.98
C ASN A 164 -9.67 -14.57 4.70
N LEU A 165 -10.25 -13.45 5.14
CA LEU A 165 -11.63 -13.08 4.83
C LEU A 165 -11.81 -12.87 3.32
N GLY A 166 -10.91 -12.12 2.69
CA GLY A 166 -10.94 -11.85 1.25
C GLY A 166 -10.84 -13.13 0.42
N ARG A 167 -9.94 -14.05 0.80
CA ARG A 167 -9.76 -15.35 0.11
C ARG A 167 -10.95 -16.31 0.27
N LYS A 168 -11.66 -16.25 1.40
CA LYS A 168 -12.83 -17.10 1.68
C LYS A 168 -14.13 -16.53 1.13
N MET A 169 -14.15 -15.26 0.76
CA MET A 169 -15.28 -14.60 0.14
C MET A 169 -15.65 -15.31 -1.16
N ASP A 170 -16.95 -15.47 -1.40
CA ASP A 170 -17.45 -15.95 -2.68
C ASP A 170 -17.16 -14.88 -3.75
N PRO A 171 -16.35 -15.17 -4.78
CA PRO A 171 -16.04 -14.19 -5.83
C PRO A 171 -17.26 -13.79 -6.66
N PHE A 172 -18.33 -14.60 -6.68
CA PHE A 172 -19.58 -14.29 -7.36
C PHE A 172 -20.63 -13.68 -6.42
N ASN A 173 -20.40 -13.73 -5.11
CA ASN A 173 -21.21 -13.04 -4.10
C ASN A 173 -20.32 -12.40 -3.03
N PRO A 174 -19.67 -11.25 -3.32
CA PRO A 174 -18.70 -10.63 -2.42
C PRO A 174 -19.26 -10.21 -1.05
N LYS A 175 -20.58 -10.08 -0.91
CA LYS A 175 -21.22 -9.74 0.37
C LYS A 175 -21.04 -10.80 1.45
N THR A 176 -20.73 -12.04 1.06
CA THR A 176 -20.42 -13.15 1.99
C THR A 176 -19.27 -12.83 2.95
N VAL A 177 -18.37 -11.92 2.60
CA VAL A 177 -17.30 -11.45 3.48
C VAL A 177 -17.82 -10.81 4.77
N VAL A 178 -19.00 -10.20 4.74
CA VAL A 178 -19.64 -9.59 5.92
C VAL A 178 -20.03 -10.68 6.93
N GLU A 179 -20.62 -11.78 6.47
CA GLU A 179 -21.00 -12.91 7.33
C GLU A 179 -19.76 -13.61 7.91
N LEU A 180 -18.70 -13.72 7.11
CA LEU A 180 -17.41 -14.24 7.56
C LEU A 180 -16.79 -13.33 8.63
N ALA A 181 -16.83 -12.01 8.42
CA ALA A 181 -16.34 -11.03 9.37
C ALA A 181 -17.14 -11.00 10.67
N GLN A 182 -18.47 -11.09 10.62
CA GLN A 182 -19.32 -11.20 11.82
C GLN A 182 -18.92 -12.36 12.71
N LYS A 183 -18.58 -13.51 12.12
CA LYS A 183 -18.11 -14.69 12.86
C LYS A 183 -16.68 -14.54 13.39
N ALA A 184 -15.86 -13.72 12.74
CA ALA A 184 -14.46 -13.52 13.11
C ALA A 184 -14.28 -12.39 14.15
N PHE A 185 -15.19 -11.41 14.16
CA PHE A 185 -15.17 -10.27 15.08
C PHE A 185 -16.00 -10.51 16.35
N GLY A 186 -16.87 -11.53 16.34
CA GLY A 186 -17.71 -11.95 17.46
C GLY A 186 -17.03 -12.92 18.40
#